data_AF-A0A4Q3UJX5-F1
#
_entry.id   AF-A0A4Q3UJX5-F1
#
_cell.length_a   1.000
_cell.length_b   1.000
_cell.length_c   1.000
_cell.angle_alpha   90.00
_cell.angle_beta   90.00
_cell.angle_gamma   90.00
#
_symmetry.space_group_name_H-M   'P 1'
#
loop_
_entity.id
_entity.type
_entity.pdbx_description
1 polymer ?
#
loop_
_entity_poly.entity_id
_entity_poly.type
_entity_poly.pdbx_seq_one_letter_code
_entity_poly.pdbx_strand_id
1 'polypeptide(L)'
;MSNLPVAVDLYSLAIDAASPGPQWGLETDDLNATLLVWPAGEGVAEHVNDEVDVLIVGVEGEGAVTVDGRRVPLGAGQTILVPKGSLRSVTATTPRFGHLNVHRRRRKLAVGTIPNRQANGNEQFHP
;
A
#
# COMPACT_ATOMS: atom_id res chain seq x y z
N MET A 1 19.35 -17.08 -8.14
CA MET A 1 18.42 -17.59 -7.12
C MET A 1 17.19 -18.10 -7.86
N SER A 2 16.84 -19.37 -7.70
CA SER A 2 15.72 -20.00 -8.42
C SER A 2 14.40 -19.35 -8.03
N ASN A 3 13.67 -18.81 -9.01
CA ASN A 3 12.38 -18.14 -8.84
C ASN A 3 11.23 -19.17 -8.89
N LEU A 4 11.33 -20.22 -8.05
CA LEU A 4 10.25 -21.21 -7.96
C LEU A 4 9.05 -20.56 -7.26
N PRO A 5 7.82 -20.76 -7.76
CA PRO A 5 6.63 -20.23 -7.11
C PRO A 5 6.50 -20.86 -5.72
N VAL A 6 6.44 -20.00 -4.69
CA VAL A 6 6.23 -20.40 -3.30
C VAL A 6 4.85 -19.89 -2.87
N ALA A 7 4.02 -20.78 -2.35
CA ALA A 7 2.77 -20.40 -1.69
C ALA A 7 3.10 -19.80 -0.31
N VAL A 8 2.42 -18.71 0.05
CA VAL A 8 2.56 -18.05 1.35
C VAL A 8 1.27 -18.23 2.12
N ASP A 9 1.37 -18.75 3.34
CA ASP A 9 0.24 -18.84 4.27
C ASP A 9 0.06 -17.51 5.00
N LEU A 10 -0.78 -16.64 4.42
CA LEU A 10 -1.07 -15.32 4.97
C LEU A 10 -1.82 -15.39 6.30
N TYR A 11 -2.60 -16.44 6.54
CA TYR A 11 -3.34 -16.59 7.79
C TYR A 11 -2.38 -16.88 8.93
N SER A 12 -1.46 -17.84 8.75
CA SER A 12 -0.41 -18.15 9.73
C SER A 12 0.45 -16.90 10.04
N LEU A 13 0.83 -16.13 9.02
CA LEU A 13 1.56 -14.87 9.23
C LEU A 13 0.73 -13.82 10.00
N ALA A 14 -0.59 -13.76 9.77
CA ALA A 14 -1.45 -12.81 10.45
C ALA A 14 -1.61 -13.14 11.95
N ILE A 15 -1.78 -14.42 12.30
CA ILE A 15 -1.91 -14.85 13.70
C ILE A 15 -0.60 -14.73 14.48
N ASP A 16 0.55 -14.95 13.83
CA ASP A 16 1.88 -14.89 14.45
C ASP A 16 2.44 -13.47 14.55
N ALA A 17 1.74 -12.47 14.00
CA ALA A 17 2.17 -11.08 14.00
C ALA A 17 2.37 -10.54 15.42
N ALA A 18 3.63 -10.24 15.76
CA ALA A 18 4.06 -9.78 17.08
C ALA A 18 3.88 -8.26 17.30
N SER A 19 3.69 -7.49 16.23
CA SER A 19 3.51 -6.03 16.28
C SER A 19 2.46 -5.58 15.26
N PRO A 20 1.79 -4.44 15.48
CA PRO A 20 0.89 -3.85 14.49
C PRO A 20 1.66 -3.38 13.24
N GLY A 21 0.98 -3.37 12.09
CA GLY A 21 1.48 -2.87 10.82
C GLY A 21 1.85 -3.97 9.83
N PRO A 22 2.78 -3.69 8.87
CA PRO A 22 3.15 -4.62 7.82
C PRO A 22 3.85 -5.89 8.37
N GLN A 23 3.35 -7.06 7.97
CA GLN A 23 3.89 -8.37 8.40
C GLN A 23 4.58 -9.12 7.27
N TRP A 24 4.19 -8.85 6.03
CA TRP A 24 4.74 -9.48 4.85
C TRP A 24 4.51 -8.62 3.61
N GLY A 25 5.35 -8.75 2.60
CA GLY A 25 5.17 -8.07 1.33
C GLY A 25 5.73 -8.83 0.12
N LEU A 26 5.18 -8.50 -1.04
CA LEU A 26 5.63 -8.94 -2.36
C LEU A 26 5.69 -7.72 -3.28
N GLU A 27 6.77 -7.62 -4.04
CA GLU A 27 6.93 -6.57 -5.05
C GLU A 27 7.58 -7.15 -6.31
N THR A 28 6.98 -6.86 -7.46
CA THR A 28 7.52 -7.14 -8.80
C THR A 28 7.53 -5.85 -9.63
N ASP A 29 7.87 -5.89 -10.91
CA ASP A 29 7.76 -4.70 -11.77
C ASP A 29 6.31 -4.25 -11.98
N ASP A 30 5.34 -5.15 -11.81
CA ASP A 30 3.92 -4.89 -12.09
C ASP A 30 3.03 -4.87 -10.85
N LEU A 31 3.39 -5.59 -9.79
CA LEU A 31 2.51 -5.82 -8.64
C LEU A 31 3.19 -5.44 -7.33
N ASN A 32 2.40 -4.93 -6.39
CA ASN A 32 2.77 -4.85 -4.99
C ASN A 32 1.64 -5.45 -4.15
N ALA A 33 2.01 -6.24 -3.16
CA ALA A 33 1.11 -6.73 -2.13
C ALA A 33 1.74 -6.57 -0.76
N THR A 34 0.95 -6.19 0.25
CA THR A 34 1.40 -6.06 1.64
C THR A 34 0.33 -6.63 2.56
N LEU A 35 0.69 -7.56 3.43
CA LEU A 35 -0.14 -8.02 4.55
C LEU A 35 0.07 -7.06 5.72
N LEU A 36 -1.01 -6.49 6.24
CA LEU A 36 -1.00 -5.65 7.43
C LEU A 36 -1.87 -6.28 8.51
N VAL A 37 -1.45 -6.15 9.76
CA VAL A 37 -2.18 -6.66 10.92
C VAL A 37 -2.33 -5.56 11.96
N TRP A 38 -3.53 -5.41 12.52
CA TRP A 38 -3.84 -4.34 13.46
C TRP A 38 -4.63 -4.86 14.67
N PRO A 39 -4.40 -4.33 15.88
CA PRO A 39 -5.27 -4.55 17.02
C PRO A 39 -6.57 -3.74 16.90
N ALA A 40 -7.57 -4.10 17.70
CA ALA A 40 -8.87 -3.43 17.71
C ALA A 40 -8.75 -1.90 17.83
N GLY A 41 -9.46 -1.18 16.96
CA GLY A 41 -9.45 0.30 16.92
C GLY A 41 -8.30 0.92 16.16
N GLU A 42 -7.25 0.15 15.82
CA GLU A 42 -6.15 0.60 14.96
C GLU A 42 -6.35 0.19 13.51
N GLY A 43 -5.51 0.75 12.64
CA GLY A 43 -5.55 0.45 11.22
C GLY A 43 -4.85 1.50 10.38
N VAL A 44 -5.26 1.58 9.12
CA VAL A 44 -4.73 2.56 8.19
C VAL A 44 -5.54 3.84 8.32
N ALA A 45 -4.87 4.92 8.73
CA ALA A 45 -5.46 6.23 8.84
C ALA A 45 -6.01 6.72 7.49
N GLU A 46 -6.92 7.69 7.57
CA GLU A 46 -7.57 8.26 6.39
C GLU A 46 -6.54 8.89 5.43
N HIS A 47 -6.58 8.48 4.16
CA HIS A 47 -5.72 9.00 3.10
C HIS A 47 -6.32 8.73 1.72
N VAL A 48 -5.80 9.44 0.72
CA VAL A 48 -6.11 9.22 -0.70
C VAL A 48 -4.93 8.52 -1.37
N ASN A 49 -5.22 7.60 -2.30
CA ASN A 49 -4.24 7.07 -3.24
C ASN A 49 -4.67 7.42 -4.67
N ASP A 50 -4.02 8.41 -5.27
CA ASP A 50 -4.37 8.91 -6.61
C ASP A 50 -3.75 8.10 -7.76
N GLU A 51 -2.90 7.13 -7.46
CA GLU A 51 -2.08 6.47 -8.48
C GLU A 51 -2.70 5.16 -8.97
N VAL A 52 -3.27 4.35 -8.07
CA VAL A 52 -3.67 2.97 -8.35
C VAL A 52 -4.90 2.56 -7.56
N ASP A 53 -5.72 1.70 -8.16
CA ASP A 53 -6.77 0.96 -7.44
C ASP A 53 -6.13 0.00 -6.45
N VAL A 54 -6.81 -0.28 -5.34
CA VAL A 54 -6.33 -1.21 -4.29
C VAL A 54 -7.39 -2.25 -4.00
N LEU A 55 -7.07 -3.53 -4.20
CA LEU A 55 -7.87 -4.64 -3.73
C LEU A 55 -7.46 -4.97 -2.29
N ILE A 56 -8.41 -4.90 -1.36
CA ILE A 56 -8.21 -5.25 0.04
C ILE A 56 -8.87 -6.60 0.30
N VAL A 57 -8.14 -7.57 0.84
CA VAL A 57 -8.63 -8.91 1.17
C VAL A 57 -8.51 -9.11 2.68
N GLY A 58 -9.61 -9.40 3.37
CA GLY A 58 -9.56 -9.80 4.78
C GLY A 58 -8.95 -11.19 4.90
N VAL A 59 -7.99 -11.35 5.81
CA VAL A 59 -7.21 -12.59 6.01
C VAL A 59 -7.52 -13.21 7.36
N GLU A 60 -7.57 -12.40 8.42
CA GLU A 60 -7.83 -12.85 9.79
C GLU A 60 -8.68 -11.79 10.50
N GLY A 61 -9.62 -12.23 11.34
CA GLY A 61 -10.50 -11.34 12.09
C GLY A 61 -11.45 -10.51 11.23
N GLU A 62 -11.89 -9.38 11.78
CA GLU A 62 -12.81 -8.43 11.16
C GLU A 62 -12.33 -6.99 11.33
N GLY A 63 -12.60 -6.21 10.30
CA GLY A 63 -12.44 -4.76 10.31
C GLY A 63 -13.55 -4.07 9.53
N ALA A 64 -13.37 -2.79 9.32
CA ALA A 64 -14.18 -2.00 8.42
C ALA A 64 -13.28 -1.16 7.51
N VAL A 65 -13.63 -1.12 6.24
CA VAL A 65 -13.05 -0.21 5.26
C VAL A 65 -14.04 0.93 5.05
N THR A 66 -13.59 2.17 5.23
CA THR A 66 -14.39 3.35 4.85
C THR A 66 -13.87 3.86 3.52
N VAL A 67 -14.75 4.05 2.56
CA VAL A 67 -14.44 4.60 1.22
C VAL A 67 -15.42 5.72 0.94
N ASP A 68 -14.91 6.94 0.74
CA ASP A 68 -15.70 8.15 0.49
C ASP A 68 -16.86 8.31 1.50
N GLY A 69 -16.55 8.11 2.78
CA GLY A 69 -17.51 8.19 3.89
C GLY A 69 -18.42 6.97 4.07
N ARG A 70 -18.42 6.01 3.13
CA ARG A 70 -19.19 4.76 3.27
C ARG A 70 -18.36 3.69 3.97
N ARG A 71 -18.78 3.34 5.20
CA ARG A 71 -18.19 2.25 5.98
C ARG A 71 -18.74 0.89 5.54
N VAL A 72 -17.87 -0.05 5.24
CA VAL A 72 -18.19 -1.42 4.81
C VAL A 72 -17.45 -2.42 5.71
N PRO A 73 -18.15 -3.32 6.42
CA PRO A 73 -17.51 -4.40 7.16
C PRO A 73 -16.72 -5.33 6.23
N LEU A 74 -15.58 -5.82 6.70
CA LEU A 74 -14.70 -6.72 5.97
C LEU A 74 -14.13 -7.77 6.93
N GLY A 75 -14.48 -9.03 6.74
CA GLY A 75 -13.96 -10.17 7.49
C GLY A 75 -13.00 -11.04 6.68
N ALA A 76 -12.40 -12.03 7.35
CA ALA A 76 -11.57 -13.05 6.72
C ALA A 76 -12.27 -13.72 5.52
N GLY A 77 -11.55 -13.84 4.39
CA GLY A 77 -12.05 -14.42 3.14
C GLY A 77 -12.92 -13.48 2.29
N GLN A 78 -13.19 -12.26 2.74
CA GLN A 78 -13.92 -11.24 1.98
C GLN A 78 -12.97 -10.26 1.30
N THR A 79 -13.43 -9.56 0.27
CA THR A 79 -12.63 -8.55 -0.43
C THR A 79 -13.45 -7.32 -0.81
N ILE A 80 -12.78 -6.17 -0.90
CA ILE A 80 -13.32 -4.91 -1.41
C ILE A 80 -12.30 -4.25 -2.33
N LEU A 81 -12.76 -3.69 -3.44
CA LEU A 81 -11.96 -2.82 -4.30
C LEU A 81 -12.12 -1.38 -3.84
N VAL A 82 -11.01 -0.68 -3.64
CA VAL A 82 -10.98 0.76 -3.43
C VAL A 82 -10.44 1.44 -4.70
N PRO A 83 -11.28 2.19 -5.42
CA PRO A 83 -10.84 2.89 -6.63
C PRO A 83 -9.77 3.94 -6.32
N LYS A 84 -8.88 4.18 -7.29
CA LYS A 84 -7.94 5.31 -7.24
C LYS A 84 -8.68 6.64 -7.03
N GLY A 85 -8.07 7.54 -6.28
CA GLY A 85 -8.64 8.86 -5.94
C GLY A 85 -9.71 8.83 -4.85
N SER A 86 -10.08 7.66 -4.31
CA SER A 86 -11.02 7.57 -3.20
C SER A 86 -10.34 7.93 -1.87
N LEU A 87 -11.05 8.64 -1.00
CA LEU A 87 -10.67 8.82 0.39
C LEU A 87 -10.95 7.53 1.16
N ARG A 88 -9.94 6.95 1.80
CA ARG A 88 -10.11 5.66 2.48
C ARG A 88 -9.41 5.54 3.83
N SER A 89 -9.99 4.72 4.69
CA SER A 89 -9.39 4.25 5.93
C SER A 89 -9.73 2.78 6.17
N VAL A 90 -8.93 2.11 7.01
CA VAL A 90 -9.19 0.75 7.48
C VAL A 90 -9.10 0.77 9.00
N THR A 91 -10.02 0.11 9.69
CA THR A 91 -9.99 -0.01 11.15
C THR A 91 -10.35 -1.43 11.56
N ALA A 92 -9.53 -2.06 12.39
CA ALA A 92 -9.83 -3.35 12.99
C ALA A 92 -11.00 -3.22 13.97
N THR A 93 -11.95 -4.16 13.91
CA THR A 93 -13.11 -4.20 14.82
C THR A 93 -13.03 -5.37 15.81
N THR A 94 -12.19 -6.37 15.52
CA THR A 94 -11.83 -7.45 16.43
C THR A 94 -10.44 -7.24 17.03
N PRO A 95 -10.04 -8.00 18.08
CA PRO A 95 -8.73 -7.87 18.73
C PRO A 95 -7.53 -7.98 17.79
N ARG A 96 -7.71 -8.62 16.65
CA ARG A 96 -6.77 -8.68 15.55
C ARG A 96 -7.53 -8.62 14.24
N PHE A 97 -7.00 -7.88 13.28
CA PHE A 97 -7.48 -7.87 11.89
C PHE A 97 -6.29 -7.87 10.93
N GLY A 98 -6.10 -8.97 10.24
CA GLY A 98 -5.16 -9.11 9.13
C GLY A 98 -5.84 -8.82 7.80
N HIS A 99 -5.26 -7.95 6.98
CA HIS A 99 -5.72 -7.72 5.60
C HIS A 99 -4.55 -7.57 4.62
N LEU A 100 -4.73 -8.13 3.42
CA LEU A 100 -3.81 -7.99 2.31
C LEU A 100 -4.26 -6.83 1.42
N ASN A 101 -3.39 -5.86 1.21
CA ASN A 101 -3.53 -4.87 0.14
C ASN A 101 -2.81 -5.37 -1.10
N VAL A 102 -3.47 -5.37 -2.24
CA VAL A 102 -2.90 -5.72 -3.55
C VAL A 102 -3.19 -4.60 -4.53
N HIS A 103 -2.17 -4.13 -5.24
CA HIS A 103 -2.33 -3.12 -6.27
C HIS A 103 -1.23 -3.22 -7.33
N ARG A 104 -1.45 -2.53 -8.45
CA ARG A 104 -0.38 -2.33 -9.44
C ARG A 104 0.79 -1.60 -8.78
N ARG A 105 2.03 -1.94 -9.15
CA ARG A 105 3.20 -1.18 -8.72
C ARG A 105 3.08 0.27 -9.17
N ARG A 106 3.22 1.17 -8.19
CA ARG A 106 3.30 2.62 -8.42
C ARG A 106 4.57 2.93 -9.21
N ARG A 107 4.46 3.78 -10.24
CA ARG A 107 5.66 4.26 -10.94
C ARG A 107 6.39 5.20 -10.00
N LYS A 108 7.61 4.87 -9.59
CA LYS A 108 8.45 5.84 -8.88
C LYS A 108 8.61 7.07 -9.78
N LEU A 109 8.29 8.26 -9.26
CA LEU A 109 8.60 9.52 -9.94
C LEU A 109 10.08 9.48 -10.35
N ALA A 110 10.35 9.53 -11.64
CA ALA A 110 11.72 9.75 -12.11
C ALA A 110 12.13 11.14 -11.63
N VAL A 111 13.10 11.22 -10.72
CA VAL A 111 13.76 12.49 -10.42
C VAL A 111 14.44 12.91 -11.73
N GLY A 112 13.87 13.91 -12.41
CA GLY A 112 14.43 14.42 -13.65
C GLY A 112 15.83 14.94 -13.39
N THR A 113 16.82 14.45 -14.13
CA THR A 113 18.14 15.06 -14.21
C THR A 113 17.95 16.52 -14.63
N ILE A 114 18.26 17.45 -13.74
CA ILE A 114 18.30 18.87 -14.08
C ILE A 114 19.36 19.03 -15.18
N PRO A 115 19.03 19.57 -16.38
CA PRO A 115 20.02 19.81 -17.41
C PRO A 115 21.06 20.80 -16.88
N ASN A 116 22.33 20.40 -16.94
CA ASN A 116 23.46 21.28 -16.61
C ASN A 116 23.37 22.53 -17.51
N ARG A 117 23.03 23.68 -16.93
CA ARG A 117 23.05 24.97 -17.64
C ARG A 117 24.51 25.25 -17.98
N GLN A 118 24.88 25.01 -19.23
CA GLN A 118 26.15 25.48 -19.76
C GLN A 118 26.26 26.99 -19.51
N ALA A 119 27.35 27.39 -18.87
CA ALA A 119 27.72 28.77 -18.66
C ALA A 119 28.08 29.39 -20.02
N ASN A 120 27.08 29.98 -20.68
CA ASN A 120 27.32 30.99 -21.71
C ASN A 120 27.48 32.33 -21.01
N GLY A 121 28.73 32.79 -20.89
CA GLY A 121 29.08 34.11 -20.39
C GLY A 121 30.22 34.68 -21.22
N ASN A 122 29.92 35.05 -22.47
CA ASN A 122 30.68 36.06 -23.18
C ASN A 122 30.24 37.43 -22.64
N GLU A 123 31.09 38.10 -21.86
CA GLU A 123 31.03 39.55 -21.72
C GLU A 123 32.44 40.14 -21.95
N GLN A 124 32.47 41.10 -22.86
CA GLN A 124 33.62 41.92 -23.27
C GLN A 124 33.83 43.10 -22.31
N PHE A 125 35.01 43.76 -22.40
CA PHE A 125 35.39 45.19 -22.16
C PHE A 125 36.75 45.29 -21.43
N HIS A 126 37.86 45.55 -22.15
CA HIS A 126 38.52 46.85 -22.56
C HIS A 126 39.51 47.40 -21.48
N PRO A 127 40.56 48.17 -21.83
CA PRO A 127 40.73 49.07 -22.99
C PRO A 127 41.62 48.57 -24.14
#